data_AF-A0A522F8N0-F1
#
_entry.id   AF-A0A522F8N0-F1
#
_cell.length_a   1.000
_cell.length_b   1.000
_cell.length_c   1.000
_cell.angle_alpha   90.00
_cell.angle_beta   90.00
_cell.angle_gamma   90.00
#
_symmetry.space_group_name_H-M   'P 1'
#
loop_
_entity.id
_entity.type
_entity.pdbx_description
1 polymer ?
#
loop_
_entity_poly.entity_id
_entity_poly.type
_entity_poly.pdbx_seq_one_letter_code
_entity_poly.pdbx_strand_id
1 'polypeptide(L)'
;MLPILKPHDLVEIIAPASRCSEKVLQDLKNLLESWSLNCLISEALFGDDILCANSDAKRLASLKNALTHPESKAIICVRGGYGSMRLIPGLYDLKPPKEPKIFLGMSDITALHLFLENHWNWPSVHGALARDKFSEESILATQSLLFGKPSRALMGKPLNQFAEKEYKVESTITGGNLTLVQSSLGTKWQINGQNKVVFLEEVGERGYRIDRMLEHLKQA
;
A
#
# COMPACT_ATOMS: atom_id res chain seq x y z
N MET A 1 14.91 0.95 -8.94
CA MET A 1 14.80 0.10 -7.73
C MET A 1 14.40 0.97 -6.57
N LEU A 2 13.70 0.45 -5.57
CA LEU A 2 13.42 1.19 -4.34
C LEU A 2 14.71 1.41 -3.52
N PRO A 3 14.81 2.52 -2.77
CA PRO A 3 15.90 2.70 -1.82
C PRO A 3 15.79 1.68 -0.68
N ILE A 4 16.91 1.48 0.01
CA ILE A 4 16.95 0.74 1.28
C ILE A 4 17.08 1.77 2.40
N LEU A 5 16.26 1.66 3.44
CA LEU A 5 16.31 2.54 4.59
C LEU A 5 17.57 2.36 5.41
N LYS A 6 18.03 3.47 5.99
CA LYS A 6 19.15 3.57 6.92
C LYS A 6 18.74 4.37 8.15
N PRO A 7 19.43 4.19 9.28
CA PRO A 7 19.28 5.08 10.42
C PRO A 7 19.38 6.55 9.99
N HIS A 8 18.51 7.38 10.57
CA HIS A 8 18.32 8.81 10.34
C HIS A 8 17.70 9.20 9.00
N ASP A 9 17.29 8.24 8.15
CA ASP A 9 16.48 8.55 6.99
C ASP A 9 15.14 9.20 7.40
N LEU A 10 14.72 10.17 6.60
CA LEU A 10 13.43 10.83 6.76
C LEU A 10 12.33 9.97 6.14
N VAL A 11 11.26 9.72 6.91
CA VAL A 11 10.05 9.04 6.46
C VAL A 11 8.83 9.90 6.75
N GLU A 12 7.90 9.93 5.80
CA GLU A 12 6.67 10.72 5.89
C GLU A 12 5.48 9.83 6.27
N ILE A 13 4.74 10.20 7.30
CA ILE A 13 3.50 9.54 7.69
C ILE A 13 2.32 10.34 7.12
N ILE A 14 1.50 9.69 6.31
CA ILE A 14 0.33 10.29 5.64
C ILE A 14 -0.94 9.45 5.87
N ALA A 15 -2.12 10.07 5.69
CA ALA A 15 -3.41 9.39 5.71
C ALA A 15 -4.22 9.67 4.44
N PRO A 16 -3.90 9.00 3.31
CA PRO A 16 -4.63 9.22 2.07
C PRO A 16 -6.02 8.55 2.08
N ALA A 17 -6.33 7.71 3.07
CA ALA A 17 -7.61 7.03 3.24
C ALA A 17 -8.40 7.59 4.44
N SER A 18 -8.80 6.73 5.37
CA SER A 18 -9.53 7.07 6.60
C SER A 18 -8.64 7.60 7.72
N ARG A 19 -9.24 8.39 8.62
CA ARG A 19 -8.62 8.89 9.86
C ARG A 19 -8.11 7.74 10.76
N CYS A 20 -7.02 7.98 11.48
CA CYS A 20 -6.59 7.14 12.60
C CYS A 20 -6.83 7.86 13.94
N SER A 21 -6.74 7.13 15.06
CA SER A 21 -6.70 7.77 16.38
C SER A 21 -5.29 8.30 16.66
N GLU A 22 -5.19 9.24 17.60
CA GLU A 22 -3.91 9.77 18.09
C GLU A 22 -3.00 8.64 18.59
N LYS A 23 -3.57 7.67 19.30
CA LYS A 23 -2.83 6.49 19.79
C LYS A 23 -2.19 5.69 18.65
N VAL A 24 -2.92 5.44 17.56
CA VAL A 24 -2.39 4.70 16.41
C VAL A 24 -1.24 5.47 15.75
N LEU A 25 -1.37 6.79 15.61
CA LEU A 25 -0.29 7.63 15.08
C LEU A 25 0.95 7.58 15.98
N GLN A 26 0.77 7.76 17.29
CA GLN A 26 1.87 7.75 18.24
C GLN A 26 2.56 6.39 18.30
N ASP A 27 1.80 5.29 18.25
CA ASP A 27 2.36 3.94 18.23
C ASP A 27 3.18 3.67 16.97
N LEU A 28 2.74 4.17 15.81
CA LEU A 28 3.48 4.09 14.55
C LEU A 28 4.75 4.94 14.59
N LYS A 29 4.65 6.19 15.05
CA LYS A 29 5.78 7.09 15.21
C LYS A 29 6.84 6.47 16.12
N ASN A 30 6.45 6.00 17.30
CA ASN A 30 7.35 5.34 18.26
C ASN A 30 8.02 4.11 17.65
N LEU A 31 7.30 3.32 16.85
CA LEU A 31 7.88 2.16 16.16
C LEU A 31 8.96 2.59 15.15
N LEU A 32 8.67 3.56 14.29
CA LEU A 32 9.64 4.05 13.30
C LEU A 32 10.85 4.71 13.95
N GLU A 33 10.66 5.49 15.01
CA GLU A 33 11.74 6.09 15.80
C GLU A 33 12.59 5.04 16.52
N SER A 34 12.00 3.93 16.97
CA SER A 34 12.75 2.79 17.52
C SER A 34 13.66 2.11 16.49
N TRP A 35 13.44 2.35 15.20
CA TRP A 35 14.29 1.92 14.09
C TRP A 35 15.31 3.01 13.69
N SER A 36 15.45 4.04 14.51
CA SER A 36 16.30 5.22 14.30
C SER A 36 15.89 6.06 13.09
N LEU A 37 14.62 6.05 12.66
CA LEU A 37 14.13 6.87 11.55
C LEU A 37 13.59 8.23 12.04
N ASN A 38 13.69 9.25 11.18
CA ASN A 38 13.11 10.56 11.45
C ASN A 38 11.70 10.63 10.84
N CYS A 39 10.67 10.92 11.64
CA CYS A 39 9.29 10.96 11.16
C CYS A 39 8.81 12.40 10.88
N LEU A 40 8.39 12.66 9.65
CA LEU A 40 7.62 13.85 9.28
C LEU A 40 6.13 13.47 9.21
N ILE A 41 5.30 14.13 10.01
CA ILE A 41 3.86 13.85 10.08
C ILE A 41 3.11 14.92 9.29
N SER A 42 2.25 14.50 8.37
CA SER A 42 1.41 15.42 7.63
C SER A 42 0.28 16.01 8.49
N GLU A 43 0.07 17.31 8.37
CA GLU A 43 -1.08 18.00 8.99
C GLU A 43 -2.43 17.51 8.46
N ALA A 44 -2.46 16.88 7.29
CA ALA A 44 -3.69 16.35 6.70
C ALA A 44 -4.20 15.07 7.40
N LEU A 45 -3.46 14.52 8.38
CA LEU A 45 -3.88 13.33 9.12
C LEU A 45 -5.18 13.52 9.90
N PHE A 46 -5.44 14.74 10.37
CA PHE A 46 -6.58 15.08 11.21
C PHE A 46 -7.48 16.13 10.56
N GLY A 47 -8.75 15.81 10.43
CA GLY A 47 -9.77 16.69 9.90
C GLY A 47 -11.18 16.16 10.16
N ASP A 48 -12.17 16.93 9.74
CA ASP A 48 -13.57 16.72 10.13
C ASP A 48 -14.38 15.90 9.12
N ASP A 49 -13.74 15.36 8.06
CA ASP A 49 -14.43 14.57 7.02
C ASP A 49 -15.00 13.26 7.56
N ILE A 50 -16.30 13.04 7.38
CA ILE A 50 -17.03 11.91 7.99
C ILE A 50 -16.43 10.54 7.64
N LEU A 51 -15.89 10.35 6.43
CA LEU A 51 -15.44 9.05 5.93
C LEU A 51 -13.90 8.93 5.89
N CYS A 52 -13.23 10.03 5.61
CA CYS A 52 -11.80 10.08 5.33
C CYS A 52 -11.02 10.76 6.45
N ALA A 53 -9.69 10.81 6.33
CA ALA A 53 -8.84 11.53 7.27
C ALA A 53 -9.05 13.05 7.21
N ASN A 54 -9.37 13.55 6.01
CA ASN A 54 -9.60 14.96 5.72
C ASN A 54 -10.34 15.09 4.38
N SER A 55 -10.60 16.34 3.96
CA SER A 55 -11.11 16.60 2.62
C SER A 55 -10.17 16.06 1.53
N ASP A 56 -10.73 15.73 0.37
CA ASP A 56 -9.98 15.22 -0.79
C ASP A 56 -8.84 16.16 -1.17
N ALA A 57 -9.08 17.47 -1.14
CA ALA A 57 -8.08 18.48 -1.47
C ALA A 57 -6.86 18.44 -0.51
N LYS A 58 -7.10 18.35 0.81
CA LYS A 58 -6.02 18.28 1.80
C LYS A 58 -5.26 16.96 1.74
N ARG A 59 -5.96 15.84 1.61
CA ARG A 59 -5.34 14.51 1.45
C ARG A 59 -4.52 14.41 0.16
N LEU A 60 -5.05 14.94 -0.96
CA LEU A 60 -4.34 14.99 -2.23
C LEU A 60 -3.09 15.87 -2.14
N ALA A 61 -3.19 17.07 -1.55
CA ALA A 61 -2.04 17.95 -1.36
C ALA A 61 -0.95 17.25 -0.52
N SER A 62 -1.32 16.63 0.61
CA SER A 62 -0.40 15.84 1.42
C SER A 62 0.25 14.69 0.65
N LEU A 63 -0.52 13.95 -0.16
CA LEU A 63 0.00 12.84 -0.95
C LEU A 63 1.00 13.35 -2.01
N LYS A 64 0.66 14.42 -2.74
CA LYS A 64 1.55 15.04 -3.73
C LYS A 64 2.84 15.55 -3.11
N ASN A 65 2.75 16.21 -1.96
CA ASN A 65 3.91 16.70 -1.22
C ASN A 65 4.83 15.54 -0.83
N ALA A 66 4.27 14.47 -0.25
CA ALA A 66 5.06 13.31 0.15
C ALA A 66 5.71 12.58 -1.04
N LEU A 67 4.96 12.39 -2.13
CA LEU A 67 5.48 11.78 -3.37
C LEU A 67 6.64 12.58 -3.96
N THR A 68 6.62 13.91 -3.84
CA THR A 68 7.61 14.80 -4.45
C THR A 68 8.70 15.31 -3.50
N HIS A 69 8.60 15.03 -2.20
CA HIS A 69 9.55 15.53 -1.21
C HIS A 69 10.98 15.02 -1.51
N PRO A 70 11.98 15.90 -1.70
CA PRO A 70 13.29 15.48 -2.20
C PRO A 70 14.11 14.65 -1.19
N GLU A 71 13.93 14.91 0.10
CA GLU A 71 14.75 14.27 1.16
C GLU A 71 14.16 12.98 1.73
N SER A 72 12.83 12.82 1.69
CA SER A 72 12.13 11.68 2.27
C SER A 72 12.35 10.40 1.47
N LYS A 73 12.71 9.32 2.17
CA LYS A 73 13.04 8.00 1.62
C LYS A 73 11.88 7.02 1.63
N ALA A 74 10.88 7.28 2.46
CA ALA A 74 9.67 6.47 2.50
C ALA A 74 8.43 7.29 2.82
N ILE A 75 7.31 6.85 2.28
CA ILE A 75 5.96 7.30 2.60
C ILE A 75 5.26 6.12 3.26
N ILE A 76 4.80 6.33 4.49
CA ILE A 76 4.11 5.35 5.31
C ILE A 76 2.65 5.78 5.44
N CYS A 77 1.75 5.02 4.81
CA CYS A 77 0.31 5.23 4.99
C CYS A 77 -0.10 4.71 6.37
N VAL A 78 -0.59 5.59 7.25
CA VAL A 78 -0.90 5.24 8.64
C VAL A 78 -1.95 4.13 8.76
N ARG A 79 -2.90 4.08 7.81
CA ARG A 79 -3.85 2.97 7.63
C ARG A 79 -4.53 3.05 6.26
N GLY A 80 -5.16 1.95 5.85
CA GLY A 80 -6.21 1.95 4.81
C GLY A 80 -7.55 2.44 5.35
N GLY A 81 -8.66 2.03 4.73
CA GLY A 81 -10.01 2.44 5.10
C GLY A 81 -10.84 2.74 3.86
N TYR A 82 -11.12 4.01 3.60
CA TYR A 82 -11.84 4.43 2.42
C TYR A 82 -11.32 5.76 1.88
N GLY A 83 -11.34 5.90 0.56
CA GLY A 83 -11.26 7.18 -0.13
C GLY A 83 -9.93 7.45 -0.85
N SER A 84 -9.00 6.51 -0.88
CA SER A 84 -7.75 6.66 -1.62
C SER A 84 -7.98 6.77 -3.13
N MET A 85 -8.92 5.99 -3.68
CA MET A 85 -9.27 6.06 -5.11
C MET A 85 -9.78 7.43 -5.55
N ARG A 86 -10.39 8.21 -4.64
CA ARG A 86 -10.88 9.57 -4.91
C ARG A 86 -9.75 10.54 -5.22
N LEU A 87 -8.52 10.23 -4.80
CA LEU A 87 -7.34 11.07 -5.00
C LEU A 87 -6.70 10.87 -6.38
N ILE A 88 -6.94 9.72 -7.03
CA ILE A 88 -6.27 9.31 -8.26
C ILE A 88 -6.44 10.32 -9.41
N PRO A 89 -7.63 10.89 -9.68
CA PRO A 89 -7.78 11.87 -10.75
C PRO A 89 -6.80 13.05 -10.62
N GLY A 90 -6.53 13.51 -9.40
CA GLY A 90 -5.61 14.60 -9.15
C GLY A 90 -4.14 14.25 -9.33
N LEU A 91 -3.78 12.97 -9.42
CA LEU A 91 -2.40 12.52 -9.62
C LEU A 91 -1.99 12.50 -11.10
N TYR A 92 -2.93 12.47 -12.05
CA TYR A 92 -2.61 12.42 -13.48
C TYR A 92 -1.81 13.61 -13.99
N ASP A 93 -1.98 14.79 -13.36
CA ASP A 93 -1.24 16.00 -13.72
C ASP A 93 0.14 16.09 -13.05
N LEU A 94 0.43 15.17 -12.11
CA LEU A 94 1.69 15.14 -11.40
C LEU A 94 2.72 14.31 -12.18
N LYS A 95 3.89 14.90 -12.44
CA LYS A 95 5.01 14.17 -13.03
C LYS A 95 5.67 13.28 -11.98
N PRO A 96 6.03 12.02 -12.33
CA PRO A 96 6.79 11.19 -11.42
C PRO A 96 8.15 11.87 -11.11
N PRO A 97 8.61 11.84 -9.84
CA PRO A 97 10.00 12.12 -9.49
C PRO A 97 10.95 11.18 -10.23
N LYS A 98 12.20 11.61 -10.40
CA LYS A 98 13.23 10.82 -11.10
C LYS A 98 13.54 9.49 -10.41
N GLU A 99 13.58 9.52 -9.08
CA GLU A 99 13.89 8.35 -8.26
C GLU A 99 12.67 7.97 -7.44
N PRO A 100 12.22 6.70 -7.48
CA PRO A 100 11.17 6.25 -6.62
C PRO A 100 11.66 6.20 -5.17
N LYS A 101 10.76 6.46 -4.24
CA LYS A 101 10.95 6.21 -2.80
C LYS A 101 10.01 5.10 -2.35
N ILE A 102 10.25 4.52 -1.18
CA ILE A 102 9.36 3.48 -0.65
C ILE A 102 7.96 4.08 -0.45
N PHE A 103 6.93 3.39 -0.94
CA PHE A 103 5.54 3.69 -0.64
C PHE A 103 4.90 2.48 0.04
N LEU A 104 4.61 2.59 1.34
CA LEU A 104 4.10 1.50 2.18
C LEU A 104 2.64 1.74 2.54
N GLY A 105 1.80 0.74 2.28
CA GLY A 105 0.41 0.70 2.76
C GLY A 105 -0.31 -0.56 2.33
N MET A 106 -1.54 -0.75 2.81
CA MET A 106 -2.34 -1.97 2.61
C MET A 106 -3.84 -1.63 2.57
N SER A 107 -4.69 -2.58 2.17
CA SER A 107 -6.15 -2.40 2.08
C SER A 107 -6.52 -1.32 1.04
N ASP A 108 -7.28 -0.29 1.39
CA ASP A 108 -7.71 0.81 0.48
C ASP A 108 -6.56 1.51 -0.26
N ILE A 109 -5.35 1.44 0.29
CA ILE A 109 -4.12 1.96 -0.35
C ILE A 109 -3.79 1.21 -1.65
N THR A 110 -4.37 0.02 -1.88
CA THR A 110 -4.27 -0.75 -3.13
C THR A 110 -4.59 0.11 -4.36
N ALA A 111 -5.55 1.03 -4.27
CA ALA A 111 -5.86 1.94 -5.38
C ALA A 111 -4.65 2.81 -5.78
N LEU A 112 -3.87 3.28 -4.80
CA LEU A 112 -2.65 4.05 -5.04
C LEU A 112 -1.50 3.15 -5.51
N HIS A 113 -1.38 1.93 -4.99
CA HIS A 113 -0.39 0.96 -5.48
C HIS A 113 -0.56 0.67 -6.97
N LEU A 114 -1.80 0.38 -7.41
CA LEU A 114 -2.12 0.15 -8.81
C LEU A 114 -1.86 1.40 -9.67
N PHE A 115 -2.19 2.59 -9.17
CA PHE A 115 -1.87 3.83 -9.88
C PHE A 115 -0.36 3.99 -10.09
N LEU A 116 0.43 3.88 -9.01
CA LEU A 116 1.90 4.04 -9.02
C LEU A 116 2.57 3.02 -9.94
N GLU A 117 2.14 1.76 -9.88
CA GLU A 117 2.64 0.70 -10.76
C GLU A 117 2.33 1.00 -12.23
N ASN A 118 1.06 1.26 -12.55
CA ASN A 118 0.62 1.34 -13.95
C ASN A 118 1.03 2.62 -14.66
N HIS A 119 1.09 3.75 -13.95
CA HIS A 119 1.37 5.06 -14.58
C HIS A 119 2.82 5.48 -14.44
N TRP A 120 3.46 5.13 -13.32
CA TRP A 120 4.80 5.62 -13.00
C TRP A 120 5.84 4.50 -13.01
N ASN A 121 5.45 3.24 -13.26
CA ASN A 121 6.31 2.08 -13.12
C ASN A 121 7.06 2.10 -11.78
N TRP A 122 6.36 2.53 -10.73
CA TRP A 122 6.93 2.80 -9.42
C TRP A 122 6.59 1.63 -8.49
N PRO A 123 7.57 0.79 -8.11
CA PRO A 123 7.32 -0.34 -7.22
C PRO A 123 6.93 0.13 -5.83
N SER A 124 5.93 -0.50 -5.21
CA SER A 124 5.48 -0.16 -3.86
C SER A 124 5.48 -1.39 -2.95
N VAL A 125 5.29 -1.16 -1.66
CA VAL A 125 5.22 -2.23 -0.65
C VAL A 125 3.78 -2.34 -0.14
N HIS A 126 3.14 -3.46 -0.45
CA HIS A 126 1.86 -3.81 0.15
C HIS A 126 2.09 -4.40 1.55
N GLY A 127 1.92 -3.57 2.59
CA GLY A 127 2.24 -3.91 3.97
C GLY A 127 1.74 -2.86 4.96
N ALA A 128 1.79 -3.19 6.25
CA ALA A 128 1.32 -2.31 7.32
C ALA A 128 2.18 -2.47 8.58
N LEU A 129 2.20 -1.40 9.39
CA LEU A 129 2.99 -1.32 10.63
C LEU A 129 2.12 -1.16 11.90
N ALA A 130 0.83 -1.51 11.80
CA ALA A 130 -0.15 -1.38 12.88
C ALA A 130 -0.03 -2.54 13.88
N ARG A 131 0.68 -2.31 15.01
CA ARG A 131 0.97 -3.33 16.04
C ARG A 131 -0.25 -3.88 16.77
N ASP A 132 -1.38 -3.18 16.71
CA ASP A 132 -2.66 -3.63 17.26
C ASP A 132 -3.40 -4.63 16.34
N LYS A 133 -2.97 -4.74 15.08
CA LYS A 133 -3.63 -5.57 14.05
C LYS A 133 -2.76 -6.69 13.49
N PHE A 134 -1.45 -6.53 13.53
CA PHE A 134 -0.51 -7.47 12.92
C PHE A 134 0.44 -8.05 13.97
N SER A 135 0.83 -9.31 13.76
CA SER A 135 1.80 -10.00 14.60
C SER A 135 3.16 -9.31 14.55
N GLU A 136 3.95 -9.45 15.62
CA GLU A 136 5.33 -8.96 15.67
C GLU A 136 6.17 -9.52 14.51
N GLU A 137 5.99 -10.79 14.14
CA GLU A 137 6.64 -11.40 12.97
C GLU A 137 6.34 -10.63 11.68
N SER A 138 5.09 -10.21 11.46
CA SER A 138 4.71 -9.45 10.27
C SER A 138 5.34 -8.06 10.24
N ILE A 139 5.44 -7.42 11.41
CA ILE A 139 6.09 -6.11 11.57
C ILE A 139 7.60 -6.23 11.29
N LEU A 140 8.26 -7.26 11.83
CA LEU A 140 9.69 -7.53 11.61
C LEU A 140 9.99 -7.93 10.17
N ALA A 141 9.10 -8.67 9.51
CA ALA A 141 9.23 -9.01 8.09
C ALA A 141 9.15 -7.75 7.22
N THR A 142 8.19 -6.85 7.51
CA THR A 142 8.08 -5.56 6.84
C THR A 142 9.33 -4.71 7.09
N GLN A 143 9.79 -4.59 8.34
CA GLN A 143 11.03 -3.89 8.67
C GLN A 143 12.22 -4.45 7.89
N SER A 144 12.38 -5.78 7.86
CA SER A 144 13.48 -6.43 7.17
C SER A 144 13.50 -6.06 5.68
N LEU A 145 12.34 -6.07 5.02
CA LEU A 145 12.21 -5.65 3.63
C LEU A 145 12.63 -4.18 3.44
N LEU A 146 12.16 -3.28 4.30
CA LEU A 146 12.48 -1.84 4.22
C LEU A 146 13.97 -1.55 4.41
N PHE A 147 14.68 -2.37 5.19
CA PHE A 147 16.12 -2.28 5.45
C PHE A 147 16.95 -3.23 4.57
N GLY A 148 16.38 -3.75 3.47
CA GLY A 148 17.12 -4.50 2.45
C GLY A 148 17.60 -5.88 2.89
N LYS A 149 16.96 -6.47 3.89
CA LYS A 149 17.23 -7.84 4.36
C LYS A 149 16.31 -8.83 3.65
N PRO A 150 16.80 -10.04 3.31
CA PRO A 150 16.04 -11.01 2.55
C PRO A 150 14.75 -11.41 3.29
N SER A 151 13.64 -11.43 2.55
CA SER A 151 12.38 -11.98 3.05
C SER A 151 12.47 -13.51 3.12
N ARG A 152 11.89 -14.08 4.18
CA ARG A 152 11.72 -15.53 4.32
C ARG A 152 10.75 -16.05 3.25
N ALA A 153 11.00 -17.25 2.74
CA ALA A 153 10.02 -17.95 1.91
C ALA A 153 8.76 -18.25 2.72
N LEU A 154 7.59 -17.87 2.20
CA LEU A 154 6.30 -18.21 2.77
C LEU A 154 5.85 -19.56 2.21
N MET A 155 5.33 -20.43 3.09
CA MET A 155 4.69 -21.69 2.67
C MET A 155 3.18 -21.49 2.68
N GLY A 156 2.57 -21.54 1.48
CA GLY A 156 1.12 -21.53 1.32
C GLY A 156 0.55 -22.95 1.26
N LYS A 157 -0.79 -23.05 1.31
CA LYS A 157 -1.52 -24.28 0.99
C LYS A 157 -2.03 -24.18 -0.46
N PRO A 158 -1.72 -25.13 -1.35
CA PRO A 158 -2.28 -25.12 -2.69
C PRO A 158 -3.81 -25.29 -2.65
N LEU A 159 -4.51 -24.55 -3.51
CA LEU A 159 -5.98 -24.54 -3.57
C LEU A 159 -6.55 -25.22 -4.83
N ASN A 160 -5.69 -25.69 -5.73
CA ASN A 160 -6.09 -26.42 -6.93
C ASN A 160 -4.97 -27.37 -7.41
N GLN A 161 -5.31 -28.28 -8.33
CA GLN A 161 -4.38 -29.27 -8.88
C GLN A 161 -3.18 -28.67 -9.62
N PHE A 162 -3.30 -27.44 -10.14
CA PHE A 162 -2.17 -26.76 -10.76
C PHE A 162 -1.14 -26.30 -9.72
N ALA A 163 -1.60 -25.78 -8.58
CA ALA A 163 -0.77 -25.35 -7.47
C ALA A 163 -0.17 -26.52 -6.67
N GLU A 164 -0.79 -27.71 -6.71
CA GLU A 164 -0.24 -28.93 -6.10
C GLU A 164 0.99 -29.47 -6.84
N LYS A 165 1.13 -29.14 -8.12
CA LYS A 165 2.30 -29.52 -8.91
C LYS A 165 3.45 -28.57 -8.60
N GLU A 166 4.66 -29.11 -8.46
CA GLU A 166 5.85 -28.30 -8.24
C GLU A 166 6.26 -27.59 -9.55
N TYR A 167 5.75 -26.37 -9.73
CA TYR A 167 6.19 -25.46 -10.78
C TYR A 167 6.89 -24.25 -10.16
N LYS A 168 8.10 -23.95 -10.64
CA LYS A 168 8.78 -22.70 -10.32
C LYS A 168 8.26 -21.61 -11.26
N VAL A 169 7.65 -20.56 -10.70
CA VAL A 169 7.23 -19.36 -11.43
C VAL A 169 8.05 -18.18 -10.93
N GLU A 170 8.76 -17.50 -11.83
CA GLU A 170 9.50 -16.27 -11.55
C GLU A 170 8.86 -15.13 -12.33
N SER A 171 8.30 -14.15 -11.61
CA SER A 171 7.54 -13.06 -12.22
C SER A 171 7.38 -11.92 -11.22
N THR A 172 7.08 -10.72 -11.71
CA THR A 172 6.64 -9.59 -10.87
C THR A 172 5.25 -9.85 -10.29
N ILE A 173 4.96 -9.21 -9.16
CA ILE A 173 3.67 -9.30 -8.46
C ILE A 173 2.89 -8.00 -8.67
N THR A 174 1.58 -8.09 -8.82
CA THR A 174 0.63 -6.96 -8.78
C THR A 174 -0.61 -7.34 -7.95
N GLY A 175 -1.52 -6.40 -7.69
CA GLY A 175 -2.77 -6.63 -6.96
C GLY A 175 -2.81 -5.98 -5.59
N GLY A 176 -3.37 -6.67 -4.59
CA GLY A 176 -3.64 -6.14 -3.25
C GLY A 176 -5.03 -6.54 -2.76
N ASN A 177 -5.78 -5.57 -2.23
CA ASN A 177 -7.14 -5.82 -1.74
C ASN A 177 -8.09 -6.18 -2.89
N LEU A 178 -8.80 -7.31 -2.78
CA LEU A 178 -9.68 -7.84 -3.82
C LEU A 178 -10.78 -6.86 -4.24
N THR A 179 -11.47 -6.24 -3.28
CA THR A 179 -12.49 -5.23 -3.58
C THR A 179 -11.93 -4.07 -4.39
N LEU A 180 -10.72 -3.59 -4.04
CA LEU A 180 -10.08 -2.48 -4.76
C LEU A 180 -9.53 -2.91 -6.12
N VAL A 181 -9.02 -4.13 -6.25
CA VAL A 181 -8.61 -4.70 -7.54
C VAL A 181 -9.82 -4.80 -8.48
N GLN A 182 -10.95 -5.33 -8.00
CA GLN A 182 -12.19 -5.37 -8.76
C GLN A 182 -12.67 -3.96 -9.14
N SER A 183 -12.64 -3.02 -8.19
CA SER A 183 -13.07 -1.61 -8.41
C SER A 183 -12.17 -0.85 -9.39
N SER A 184 -10.96 -1.37 -9.66
CA SER A 184 -10.04 -0.77 -10.63
C SER A 184 -10.45 -1.01 -12.08
N LEU A 185 -11.21 -2.06 -12.36
CA LEU A 185 -11.56 -2.47 -13.73
C LEU A 185 -12.37 -1.39 -14.46
N GLY A 186 -12.01 -1.13 -15.72
CA GLY A 186 -12.62 -0.07 -16.54
C GLY A 186 -12.16 1.34 -16.19
N THR A 187 -11.22 1.49 -15.24
CA THR A 187 -10.59 2.77 -14.92
C THR A 187 -9.21 2.90 -15.56
N LYS A 188 -8.69 4.12 -15.62
CA LYS A 188 -7.31 4.36 -16.09
C LYS A 188 -6.25 3.69 -15.20
N TRP A 189 -6.55 3.42 -13.94
CA TRP A 189 -5.66 2.76 -12.97
C TRP A 189 -5.97 1.27 -12.77
N GLN A 190 -6.72 0.66 -13.69
CA GLN A 190 -7.03 -0.76 -13.66
C GLN A 190 -5.78 -1.64 -13.52
N ILE A 191 -5.89 -2.72 -12.75
CA ILE A 191 -4.83 -3.71 -12.62
C ILE A 191 -4.34 -4.20 -14.00
N ASN A 192 -3.02 -4.35 -14.15
CA ASN A 192 -2.41 -5.03 -15.29
C ASN A 192 -1.73 -6.33 -14.82
N GLY A 193 -2.48 -7.43 -14.88
CA GLY A 193 -2.03 -8.77 -14.48
C GLY A 193 -1.27 -9.55 -15.56
N GLN A 194 -1.10 -9.00 -16.77
CA GLN A 194 -0.47 -9.74 -17.86
C GLN A 194 0.99 -10.06 -17.53
N ASN A 195 1.36 -11.35 -17.60
CA ASN A 195 2.69 -11.87 -17.26
C ASN A 195 3.12 -11.51 -15.82
N LYS A 196 2.16 -11.41 -14.89
CA LYS A 196 2.40 -11.16 -13.46
C LYS A 196 1.74 -12.22 -12.59
N VAL A 197 2.24 -12.36 -11.37
CA VAL A 197 1.52 -13.06 -10.30
C VAL A 197 0.55 -12.07 -9.68
N VAL A 198 -0.74 -12.38 -9.69
CA VAL A 198 -1.77 -11.54 -9.07
C VAL A 198 -1.94 -11.95 -7.61
N PHE A 199 -1.58 -11.05 -6.70
CA PHE A 199 -1.79 -11.20 -5.26
C PHE A 199 -3.13 -10.59 -4.86
N LEU A 200 -3.96 -11.35 -4.13
CA LEU A 200 -5.28 -10.92 -3.66
C LEU A 200 -5.44 -11.21 -2.17
N GLU A 201 -5.88 -10.21 -1.42
CA GLU A 201 -6.27 -10.32 -0.02
C GLU A 201 -7.64 -9.66 0.22
N GLU A 202 -8.40 -10.13 1.21
CA GLU A 202 -9.64 -9.49 1.61
C GLU A 202 -9.97 -9.77 3.08
N VAL A 203 -10.71 -8.86 3.72
CA VAL A 203 -11.14 -8.98 5.11
C VAL A 203 -12.59 -8.52 5.30
N GLY A 204 -13.32 -9.21 6.18
CA GLY A 204 -14.67 -8.79 6.58
C GLY A 204 -15.77 -9.04 5.55
N GLU A 205 -15.45 -9.65 4.41
CA GLU A 205 -16.39 -9.96 3.36
C GLU A 205 -17.09 -11.32 3.53
N ARG A 206 -18.33 -11.41 3.02
CA ARG A 206 -19.08 -12.68 3.05
C ARG A 206 -18.60 -13.55 1.89
N GLY A 207 -18.58 -14.88 2.08
CA GLY A 207 -18.08 -15.82 1.06
C GLY A 207 -18.70 -15.63 -0.34
N TYR A 208 -20.01 -15.43 -0.43
CA TYR A 208 -20.68 -15.18 -1.72
C TYR A 208 -20.26 -13.86 -2.40
N ARG A 209 -19.77 -12.87 -1.63
CA ARG A 209 -19.21 -11.62 -2.19
C ARG A 209 -17.81 -11.87 -2.73
N ILE A 210 -16.97 -12.61 -2.01
CA ILE A 210 -15.66 -13.07 -2.51
C ILE A 210 -15.82 -13.83 -3.83
N ASP A 211 -16.70 -14.83 -3.84
CA ASP A 211 -16.98 -15.64 -5.03
C ASP A 211 -17.41 -14.79 -6.23
N ARG A 212 -18.36 -13.87 -6.03
CA ARG A 212 -18.80 -12.93 -7.06
C ARG A 212 -17.68 -12.03 -7.58
N MET A 213 -16.80 -11.54 -6.71
CA MET A 213 -15.67 -10.70 -7.12
C MET A 213 -14.67 -11.50 -7.96
N LEU A 214 -14.35 -12.72 -7.57
CA LEU A 214 -13.46 -13.60 -8.34
C LEU A 214 -14.07 -14.00 -9.69
N GLU A 215 -15.37 -14.30 -9.73
CA GLU A 215 -16.07 -14.60 -10.97
C GLU A 215 -16.12 -13.38 -11.91
N HIS A 216 -16.29 -12.17 -11.36
CA HIS A 216 -16.16 -10.94 -12.15
C HIS A 216 -14.76 -10.76 -12.73
N LEU A 217 -13.70 -10.95 -11.93
CA LEU A 217 -12.31 -10.85 -12.41
C LEU A 217 -12.00 -11.86 -13.53
N LYS A 218 -12.62 -13.04 -13.51
CA LYS A 218 -12.45 -14.08 -14.52
C LYS A 218 -13.11 -13.73 -15.87
N GLN A 219 -14.14 -12.89 -15.86
CA GLN A 219 -14.90 -12.48 -17.04
C GLN A 219 -14.42 -11.15 -17.65
N ALA A 220 -13.62 -10.38 -16.90
CA ALA A 220 -13.14 -9.06 -17.27
C ALA A 220 -11.91 -9.07 -18.19
#